data_AF-A0A9E3VYS3-F1
#
_entry.id   AF-A0A9E3VYS3-F1
#
_cell.length_a   1.000
_cell.length_b   1.000
_cell.length_c   1.000
_cell.angle_alpha   90.00
_cell.angle_beta   90.00
_cell.angle_gamma   90.00
#
_symmetry.space_group_name_H-M   'P 1'
#
loop_
_entity.id
_entity.type
_entity.pdbx_description
1 polymer ?
#
loop_
_entity_poly.entity_id
_entity_poly.type
_entity_poly.pdbx_seq_one_letter_code
_entity_poly.pdbx_strand_id
1 'polypeptide(L)'
;IQWLKANQIAIYATYLEAAINYLDADFRKPSAIIMGTEATGLSAQWIKAADQNLIIPMRGIADSLNVSVSTAIVIFEALRQRG
;
A
#
# COMPACT_ATOMS: atom_id res chain seq x y z
N ILE A 1 -1.55 13.07 -6.17
CA ILE A 1 -0.12 12.76 -6.47
C ILE A 1 0.78 13.98 -6.25
N GLN A 2 0.61 15.09 -6.99
CA GLN A 2 1.53 16.24 -6.90
C GLN A 2 1.68 16.80 -5.47
N TRP A 3 0.58 16.93 -4.73
CA TRP A 3 0.62 17.36 -3.33
C TRP A 3 1.44 16.43 -2.43
N LEU A 4 1.31 15.10 -2.59
CA LEU A 4 2.09 14.11 -1.82
C LEU A 4 3.58 14.27 -2.10
N LYS A 5 3.95 14.38 -3.38
CA LYS A 5 5.35 14.57 -3.80
C LYS A 5 5.92 15.89 -3.28
N ALA A 6 5.16 16.98 -3.34
CA ALA A 6 5.58 18.29 -2.84
C ALA A 6 5.82 18.30 -1.32
N ASN A 7 5.11 17.45 -0.58
CA ASN A 7 5.25 17.32 0.89
C ASN A 7 6.17 16.15 1.30
N GLN A 8 6.92 15.56 0.36
CA GLN A 8 7.84 14.44 0.63
C GLN A 8 7.16 13.26 1.33
N ILE A 9 5.91 12.98 0.97
CA ILE A 9 5.13 11.84 1.48
C ILE A 9 5.35 10.66 0.55
N ALA A 10 5.91 9.57 1.09
CA ALA A 10 6.14 8.34 0.35
C ALA A 10 4.80 7.69 -0.04
N ILE A 11 4.67 7.30 -1.31
CA ILE A 11 3.45 6.73 -1.87
C ILE A 11 3.61 5.21 -1.96
N TYR A 12 2.85 4.50 -1.13
CA TYR A 12 2.77 3.04 -1.13
C TYR A 12 1.49 2.58 -1.82
N ALA A 13 1.60 1.74 -2.84
CA ALA A 13 0.45 1.25 -3.60
C ALA A 13 0.22 -0.25 -3.33
N THR A 14 -1.01 -0.64 -3.00
CA THR A 14 -1.37 -2.07 -2.88
C THR A 14 -1.60 -2.69 -4.26
N TYR A 15 -0.51 -3.09 -4.90
CA TYR A 15 -0.48 -3.66 -6.25
C TYR A 15 0.47 -4.87 -6.25
N LEU A 16 0.11 -5.94 -6.97
CA LEU A 16 0.80 -7.23 -6.89
C LEU A 16 2.16 -7.25 -7.59
N GLU A 17 2.32 -6.52 -8.70
CA GLU A 17 3.56 -6.57 -9.47
C GLU A 17 4.65 -5.69 -8.84
N ALA A 18 5.89 -6.16 -8.89
CA ALA A 18 7.06 -5.49 -8.31
C ALA A 18 6.84 -5.07 -6.83
N ALA A 19 6.06 -5.88 -6.10
CA ALA A 19 5.68 -5.60 -4.73
C ALA A 19 6.67 -6.21 -3.73
N ILE A 20 6.87 -5.51 -2.61
CA ILE A 20 7.50 -6.07 -1.42
C ILE A 20 6.43 -6.46 -0.42
N ASN A 21 6.78 -7.34 0.52
CA ASN A 21 5.90 -7.65 1.63
C ASN A 21 5.64 -6.36 2.43
N TYR A 22 4.39 -6.13 2.82
CA TYR A 22 4.00 -4.96 3.62
C TYR A 22 4.81 -4.81 4.92
N LEU A 23 5.31 -5.93 5.47
CA LEU A 23 6.18 -5.94 6.65
C LEU A 23 7.58 -5.37 6.40
N ASP A 24 8.06 -5.38 5.16
CA ASP A 24 9.40 -4.92 4.79
C ASP A 24 9.41 -3.42 4.42
N ALA A 25 8.24 -2.79 4.32
CA ALA A 25 8.10 -1.38 4.02
C ALA A 25 8.45 -0.50 5.24
N ASP A 26 9.08 0.66 4.99
CA ASP A 26 9.41 1.62 6.04
C ASP A 26 8.33 2.70 6.19
N PHE A 27 7.45 2.51 7.15
CA PHE A 27 6.36 3.44 7.46
C PHE A 27 6.73 4.52 8.49
N ARG A 28 7.98 4.56 8.97
CA ARG A 28 8.42 5.55 9.99
C ARG A 28 8.46 6.98 9.44
N LYS A 29 8.48 7.13 8.12
CA LYS A 29 8.42 8.42 7.40
C LYS A 29 6.98 8.79 7.02
N PRO A 30 6.67 10.06 6.69
CA PRO A 30 5.37 10.44 6.13
C PRO A 30 5.00 9.53 4.96
N SER A 31 3.84 8.88 5.05
CA SER A 31 3.45 7.78 4.16
C SER A 31 1.99 7.94 3.74
N ALA A 32 1.71 7.73 2.46
CA ALA A 32 0.37 7.62 1.89
C ALA A 32 0.17 6.20 1.37
N ILE A 33 -0.83 5.50 1.92
CA ILE A 33 -1.20 4.15 1.51
C ILE A 33 -2.36 4.27 0.51
N ILE A 34 -2.12 3.89 -0.73
CA ILE A 34 -3.10 3.96 -1.81
C ILE A 34 -3.71 2.58 -2.01
N MET A 35 -5.02 2.52 -1.84
CA MET A 35 -5.81 1.29 -1.96
C MET A 35 -6.59 1.29 -3.26
N GLY A 36 -6.55 0.17 -3.99
CA GLY A 36 -7.41 -0.05 -5.15
C GLY A 36 -8.85 -0.33 -4.76
N THR A 37 -9.77 -0.20 -5.72
CA THR A 37 -11.14 -0.71 -5.53
C THR A 37 -11.16 -2.22 -5.75
N GLU A 38 -12.12 -2.93 -5.14
CA GLU A 38 -12.26 -4.38 -5.32
C GLU A 38 -12.56 -4.77 -6.77
N ALA A 39 -13.26 -3.90 -7.52
CA ALA A 39 -13.70 -4.18 -8.88
C ALA A 39 -12.63 -3.89 -9.95
N THR A 40 -11.84 -2.83 -9.77
CA THR A 40 -10.93 -2.32 -10.82
C THR A 40 -9.47 -2.17 -10.37
N GLY A 41 -9.18 -2.42 -9.09
CA GLY A 41 -7.85 -2.25 -8.53
C GLY A 41 -7.41 -0.77 -8.52
N LEU A 42 -6.11 -0.55 -8.74
CA LEU A 42 -5.49 0.77 -8.80
C LEU A 42 -5.40 1.27 -10.24
N SER A 43 -5.69 2.55 -10.45
CA SER A 43 -5.45 3.17 -11.76
C SER A 43 -3.96 3.27 -12.06
N ALA A 44 -3.61 3.14 -13.34
CA ALA A 44 -2.22 3.15 -13.81
C ALA A 44 -1.42 4.40 -13.37
N GLN A 45 -2.09 5.54 -13.19
CA GLN A 45 -1.46 6.76 -12.68
C GLN A 45 -0.90 6.59 -11.26
N TRP A 46 -1.57 5.83 -10.39
CA TRP A 46 -1.12 5.61 -9.02
C TRP A 46 -0.02 4.56 -8.97
N ILE A 47 -0.12 3.50 -9.78
CA ILE A 47 0.93 2.49 -9.90
C ILE A 47 2.23 3.13 -10.39
N LYS A 48 2.18 3.97 -11.43
CA LYS A 48 3.36 4.69 -11.95
C LYS A 48 3.92 5.74 -11.00
N ALA A 49 3.10 6.27 -10.11
CA ALA A 49 3.50 7.30 -9.15
C ALA A 49 3.94 6.74 -7.80
N ALA A 50 3.72 5.45 -7.56
CA ALA A 50 4.10 4.78 -6.32
C ALA A 50 5.63 4.74 -6.18
N ASP A 51 6.10 5.02 -4.98
CA ASP A 51 7.51 4.83 -4.63
C ASP A 51 7.79 3.35 -4.33
N GLN A 52 6.77 2.63 -3.85
CA GLN A 52 6.86 1.18 -3.60
C GLN A 52 5.48 0.51 -3.68
N ASN A 53 5.41 -0.65 -4.33
CA ASN A 53 4.23 -1.50 -4.31
C ASN A 53 4.27 -2.46 -3.10
N LEU A 54 3.13 -2.71 -2.49
CA LEU A 54 2.98 -3.56 -1.31
C LEU A 54 2.07 -4.75 -1.60
N ILE A 55 2.45 -5.90 -1.07
CA ILE A 55 1.62 -7.11 -1.04
C ILE A 55 1.41 -7.59 0.40
N ILE A 56 0.17 -7.96 0.71
CA ILE A 56 -0.16 -8.75 1.89
C ILE A 56 -0.16 -10.22 1.44
N PRO A 57 0.74 -11.08 1.94
CA PRO A 57 0.83 -12.46 1.48
C PRO A 57 -0.46 -13.23 1.77
N MET A 58 -1.15 -13.70 0.73
CA MET A 58 -2.31 -14.58 0.87
C MET A 58 -1.83 -16.03 1.04
N ARG A 59 -2.32 -16.70 2.09
CA ARG A 59 -2.08 -18.14 2.30
C ARG A 59 -3.38 -18.88 2.01
N GLY A 60 -3.55 -19.36 0.78
CA GLY A 60 -4.71 -20.14 0.37
C GLY A 60 -5.21 -19.83 -1.04
N ILE A 61 -6.50 -20.03 -1.26
CA ILE A 61 -7.17 -19.89 -2.56
C ILE A 61 -7.73 -18.48 -2.82
N ALA A 62 -7.69 -17.60 -1.83
CA ALA A 62 -8.22 -16.24 -1.98
C ALA A 62 -7.21 -15.35 -2.70
N ASP A 63 -7.67 -14.67 -3.75
CA ASP A 63 -6.83 -13.76 -4.54
C ASP A 63 -6.57 -12.42 -3.83
N SER A 64 -7.47 -12.02 -2.90
CA SER A 64 -7.35 -10.77 -2.15
C SER A 64 -8.19 -10.78 -0.87
N LEU A 65 -7.93 -9.80 0.01
CA LEU A 65 -8.79 -9.49 1.15
C LEU A 65 -9.69 -8.29 0.79
N ASN A 66 -10.80 -8.18 1.51
CA ASN A 66 -11.63 -6.97 1.48
C ASN A 66 -10.76 -5.70 1.68
N VAL A 67 -11.08 -4.63 0.95
CA VAL A 67 -10.26 -3.41 0.94
C VAL A 67 -10.10 -2.80 2.34
N SER A 68 -11.14 -2.86 3.18
CA SER A 68 -11.08 -2.32 4.55
C SER A 68 -10.17 -3.14 5.46
N VAL A 69 -10.18 -4.47 5.31
CA VAL A 69 -9.30 -5.39 6.05
C VAL A 69 -7.84 -5.18 5.64
N SER A 70 -7.56 -5.11 4.34
CA SER A 70 -6.22 -4.82 3.83
C SER A 70 -5.71 -3.47 4.34
N THR A 71 -6.56 -2.45 4.31
CA THR A 71 -6.24 -1.11 4.82
C THR A 71 -5.88 -1.16 6.29
N ALA A 72 -6.70 -1.83 7.11
CA ALA A 72 -6.45 -1.98 8.54
C ALA A 72 -5.11 -2.67 8.81
N ILE A 73 -4.80 -3.77 8.11
CA ILE A 73 -3.52 -4.50 8.28
C ILE A 73 -2.32 -3.56 8.04
N VAL A 74 -2.31 -2.82 6.93
CA VAL A 74 -1.18 -1.94 6.60
C VAL A 74 -1.09 -0.75 7.56
N ILE A 75 -2.23 -0.16 7.95
CA ILE A 75 -2.25 0.95 8.91
C ILE A 75 -1.74 0.49 10.29
N PHE A 76 -2.16 -0.68 10.77
CA PHE A 76 -1.70 -1.19 12.06
C PHE A 76 -0.22 -1.59 12.04
N GLU A 77 0.31 -2.03 10.91
CA GLU A 77 1.76 -2.20 10.74
C GLU A 77 2.49 -0.85 10.78
N ALA A 78 1.97 0.16 10.08
CA ALA A 78 2.52 1.51 10.14
C ALA A 78 2.49 2.08 11.55
N LEU A 79 1.40 1.83 12.31
CA LEU A 79 1.29 2.18 13.72
C LEU A 79 2.36 1.44 14.54
N ARG A 80 2.46 0.11 14.40
CA ARG A 80 3.46 -0.73 15.09
C ARG A 80 4.89 -0.21 14.89
N GLN A 81 5.24 0.25 13.69
CA GLN A 81 6.57 0.82 13.40
C GLN A 81 6.79 2.21 14.01
N ARG A 82 5.72 2.95 14.33
CA ARG A 82 5.77 4.32 14.85
C ARG A 82 5.67 4.41 16.37
N GLY A 83 5.27 3.33 17.06
CA GLY A 83 5.10 3.26 18.51
C GLY A 83 3.68 3.59 18.93
#